data_AF-A0A9E6C4C3-F1
#
_entry.id   AF-A0A9E6C4C3-F1
#
_cell.length_a   1.000
_cell.length_b   1.000
_cell.length_c   1.000
_cell.angle_alpha   90.00
_cell.angle_beta   90.00
_cell.angle_gamma   90.00
#
_symmetry.space_group_name_H-M   'P 1'
#
loop_
_entity.id
_entity.type
_entity.pdbx_description
1 polymer ?
#
loop_
_entity_poly.entity_id
_entity_poly.type
_entity_poly.pdbx_seq_one_letter_code
_entity_poly.pdbx_strand_id
1 'polypeptide(L)'
;MTQTSIQTLFQQAKARYQAGDKRGAERLLRQIIAQDPNLASAWYGLALCVDDPEEQRVYLKRALALKPDYPQARARLERLKRRQAREGRSRTRPQAREWLWVLGGSLALLMSLLIGTSLLFAVSKSNAARATSQAATQYALMQKATQVAQRRAAQATARACKEQFYDSMLYLLSRFFRQQDIAERTPRIMLAEQIARLEDIRTEAWNIPTKDCSPRVHARLMDYMDKSIASYKAFLGDEDAESAVLWIESLKALAKLDDEVIRDGHPGGLLPLFRAKGYFYWEGLDDPKWKQDLYKQ
;
A
#
# COMPACT_ATOMS: atom_id res chain seq x y z
N MET A 1 -10.46 25.54 -2.94
CA MET A 1 -11.41 24.39 -2.84
C MET A 1 -12.25 24.63 -1.60
N THR A 2 -13.57 24.78 -1.74
CA THR A 2 -14.47 25.03 -0.60
C THR A 2 -14.51 23.81 0.31
N GLN A 3 -14.02 23.93 1.54
CA GLN A 3 -14.14 22.89 2.55
C GLN A 3 -15.62 22.76 2.93
N THR A 4 -16.33 21.78 2.37
CA THR A 4 -17.73 21.53 2.70
C THR A 4 -17.81 21.05 4.14
N SER A 5 -18.36 21.88 5.03
CA SER A 5 -18.56 21.56 6.44
C SER A 5 -19.39 20.29 6.63
N ILE A 6 -19.04 19.48 7.64
CA ILE A 6 -19.82 18.30 8.08
C ILE A 6 -21.30 18.67 8.28
N GLN A 7 -21.58 19.87 8.81
CA GLN A 7 -22.94 20.33 9.04
C GLN A 7 -23.72 20.46 7.72
N THR A 8 -23.10 21.01 6.68
CA THR A 8 -23.71 21.14 5.34
C THR A 8 -23.99 19.77 4.72
N LEU A 9 -23.03 18.84 4.82
CA LEU A 9 -23.22 17.47 4.36
C LEU A 9 -24.37 16.78 5.10
N PHE A 10 -24.51 17.02 6.41
CA PHE A 10 -25.56 16.42 7.22
C PHE A 10 -26.94 16.93 6.82
N GLN A 11 -27.06 18.23 6.55
CA GLN A 11 -28.32 18.83 6.06
C GLN A 11 -28.71 18.29 4.68
N GLN A 12 -27.74 18.17 3.77
CA GLN A 12 -27.98 17.59 2.44
C GLN A 12 -28.37 16.11 2.51
N ALA A 13 -27.70 15.33 3.37
CA ALA A 13 -28.02 13.92 3.58
C ALA A 13 -29.45 13.76 4.12
N LYS A 14 -29.84 14.60 5.09
CA LYS A 14 -31.20 14.61 5.64
C LYS A 14 -32.24 14.97 4.58
N ALA A 15 -31.98 16.00 3.78
CA ALA A 15 -32.89 16.41 2.70
C ALA A 15 -33.09 15.30 1.67
N ARG A 16 -32.00 14.63 1.25
CA ARG A 16 -32.09 13.48 0.32
C ARG A 16 -32.83 12.29 0.91
N TYR A 17 -32.59 11.98 2.18
CA TYR A 17 -33.32 10.92 2.87
C TYR A 17 -34.82 11.21 2.92
N GLN A 18 -35.20 12.46 3.23
CA GLN A 18 -36.59 12.91 3.25
C GLN A 18 -37.24 12.88 1.86
N ALA A 19 -36.46 13.15 0.81
CA ALA A 19 -36.90 13.02 -0.59
C ALA A 19 -37.00 11.56 -1.08
N GLY A 20 -36.69 10.56 -0.24
CA GLY A 20 -36.68 9.15 -0.61
C GLY A 20 -35.40 8.67 -1.30
N ASP A 21 -34.44 9.56 -1.57
CA ASP A 21 -33.13 9.23 -2.14
C ASP A 21 -32.19 8.67 -1.06
N LYS A 22 -32.45 7.44 -0.62
CA LYS A 22 -31.63 6.74 0.37
C LYS A 22 -30.19 6.55 -0.09
N ARG A 23 -29.97 6.25 -1.38
CA ARG A 23 -28.62 6.05 -1.94
C ARG A 23 -27.81 7.34 -1.96
N GLY A 24 -28.43 8.47 -2.31
CA GLY A 24 -27.80 9.77 -2.27
C GLY A 24 -27.52 10.25 -0.85
N ALA A 25 -28.40 9.95 0.12
CA ALA A 25 -28.15 10.19 1.54
C ALA A 25 -27.00 9.34 2.08
N GLU A 26 -26.95 8.05 1.71
CA GLU A 26 -25.88 7.13 2.10
C GLU A 26 -24.50 7.63 1.66
N ARG A 27 -24.37 8.08 0.40
CA ARG A 27 -23.12 8.63 -0.13
C ARG A 27 -22.61 9.82 0.68
N LEU A 28 -23.50 10.75 1.05
CA LEU A 28 -23.14 11.93 1.85
C LEU A 28 -22.77 11.54 3.29
N LEU A 29 -23.47 10.57 3.88
CA LEU A 29 -23.16 10.04 5.21
C LEU A 29 -21.81 9.32 5.27
N ARG A 30 -21.42 8.61 4.20
CA ARG A 30 -20.08 8.02 4.09
C ARG A 30 -18.99 9.08 3.99
N GLN A 31 -19.24 10.21 3.31
CA GLN A 31 -18.32 11.35 3.30
C GLN A 31 -18.17 11.98 4.68
N ILE A 32 -19.26 12.11 5.43
CA ILE A 32 -19.22 12.58 6.82
C ILE A 32 -18.37 11.66 7.70
N ILE A 33 -18.56 10.34 7.59
CA ILE A 33 -17.79 9.35 8.36
C ILE A 33 -16.31 9.36 7.95
N ALA A 34 -15.98 9.65 6.69
CA ALA A 34 -14.60 9.80 6.25
C ALA A 34 -13.91 11.04 6.87
N GLN A 35 -14.67 12.09 7.20
CA GLN A 35 -14.16 13.28 7.88
C GLN A 35 -14.13 13.12 9.41
N ASP A 36 -15.18 12.55 10.00
CA ASP A 36 -15.27 12.24 11.43
C ASP A 36 -15.85 10.84 11.65
N PRO A 37 -14.98 9.83 11.82
CA PRO A 37 -15.39 8.45 12.08
C PRO A 37 -16.10 8.24 13.42
N ASN A 38 -15.98 9.19 14.36
CA ASN A 38 -16.52 9.07 15.71
C ASN A 38 -17.92 9.72 15.85
N LEU A 39 -18.44 10.30 14.78
CA LEU A 39 -19.76 10.92 14.77
C LEU A 39 -20.89 9.87 14.76
N ALA A 40 -21.39 9.54 15.96
CA ALA A 40 -22.45 8.53 16.13
C ALA A 40 -23.72 8.81 15.30
N SER A 41 -24.08 10.08 15.09
CA SER A 41 -25.25 10.48 14.31
C SER A 41 -25.14 10.12 12.82
N ALA A 42 -23.94 10.11 12.25
CA ALA A 42 -23.71 9.70 10.87
C ALA A 42 -23.88 8.18 10.69
N TRP A 43 -23.38 7.38 11.64
CA TRP A 43 -23.60 5.94 11.68
C TRP A 43 -25.08 5.58 11.85
N TYR A 44 -25.81 6.31 12.71
CA TYR A 44 -27.26 6.16 12.81
C TYR A 44 -27.96 6.53 11.49
N GLY A 45 -27.53 7.60 10.82
CA GLY A 45 -28.03 7.99 9.50
C GLY A 45 -27.84 6.89 8.45
N LEU A 46 -26.68 6.23 8.41
CA LEU A 46 -26.43 5.11 7.50
C LEU A 46 -27.39 3.94 7.74
N ALA A 47 -27.65 3.61 9.01
CA ALA A 47 -28.60 2.56 9.36
C ALA A 47 -30.03 2.84 8.86
N LEU A 48 -30.39 4.10 8.60
CA LEU A 48 -31.68 4.45 8.03
C LEU A 48 -31.74 4.30 6.51
N CYS A 49 -30.58 4.39 5.84
CA CYS A 49 -30.48 4.40 4.37
C CYS A 49 -30.36 3.00 3.77
N VAL A 50 -29.98 1.99 4.55
CA VAL A 50 -29.86 0.60 4.07
C VAL A 50 -31.13 -0.21 4.32
N ASP A 51 -31.48 -1.13 3.42
CA ASP A 51 -32.68 -1.96 3.53
C ASP A 51 -32.42 -3.33 4.16
N ASP A 52 -31.19 -3.83 4.07
CA ASP A 52 -30.80 -5.12 4.65
C ASP A 52 -30.80 -5.07 6.20
N PRO A 53 -31.59 -5.93 6.87
CA PRO A 53 -31.64 -5.99 8.33
C PRO A 53 -30.27 -6.22 9.00
N GLU A 54 -29.38 -7.00 8.40
CA GLU A 54 -28.08 -7.28 9.00
C GLU A 54 -27.14 -6.08 8.91
N GLU A 55 -27.09 -5.38 7.77
CA GLU A 55 -26.38 -4.11 7.63
C GLU A 55 -26.93 -3.03 8.58
N GLN A 56 -28.26 -2.90 8.69
CA GLN A 56 -28.88 -1.98 9.66
C GLN A 56 -28.37 -2.25 11.09
N ARG A 57 -28.30 -3.53 11.47
CA ARG A 57 -27.82 -3.96 12.79
C ARG A 57 -26.36 -3.55 13.03
N VAL A 58 -25.48 -3.71 12.03
CA VAL A 58 -24.06 -3.35 12.14
C VAL A 58 -23.89 -1.85 12.38
N TYR A 59 -24.53 -1.01 11.57
CA TYR A 59 -24.41 0.45 11.72
C TYR A 59 -25.02 0.97 13.03
N LEU A 60 -26.16 0.40 13.47
CA LEU A 60 -26.75 0.74 14.78
C LEU A 60 -25.85 0.37 15.95
N LYS A 61 -25.19 -0.79 15.89
CA LYS A 61 -24.21 -1.20 16.90
C LYS A 61 -23.01 -0.26 16.93
N ARG A 62 -22.53 0.20 15.77
CA ARG A 62 -21.42 1.17 15.70
C ARG A 62 -21.82 2.52 16.31
N ALA A 63 -23.02 3.00 16.01
CA ALA A 63 -23.55 4.23 16.61
C ALA A 63 -23.66 4.13 18.14
N LEU A 64 -24.13 3.00 18.67
CA LEU A 64 -24.24 2.75 20.12
C LEU A 64 -22.87 2.51 20.79
N ALA A 65 -21.88 1.98 20.07
CA ALA A 65 -20.52 1.86 20.59
C ALA A 65 -19.86 3.23 20.78
N LEU A 66 -20.14 4.18 19.88
CA LEU A 66 -19.63 5.56 19.95
C LEU A 66 -20.42 6.41 20.96
N LYS A 67 -21.74 6.24 21.01
CA LYS A 67 -22.62 6.90 21.97
C LYS A 67 -23.59 5.89 22.59
N PRO A 68 -23.25 5.28 23.74
CA PRO A 68 -24.11 4.31 24.41
C PRO A 68 -25.50 4.85 24.76
N ASP A 69 -25.58 6.14 25.09
CA ASP A 69 -26.83 6.87 25.31
C ASP A 69 -27.35 7.53 24.02
N TYR A 70 -27.63 6.71 23.00
CA TYR A 70 -28.28 7.17 21.77
C TYR A 70 -29.68 6.53 21.65
N PRO A 71 -30.74 7.20 22.18
CA PRO A 71 -32.05 6.59 22.36
C PRO A 71 -32.68 6.15 21.04
N GLN A 72 -32.51 6.92 19.96
CA GLN A 72 -33.04 6.59 18.64
C GLN A 72 -32.40 5.31 18.07
N ALA A 73 -31.07 5.15 18.21
CA ALA A 73 -30.37 3.97 17.74
C ALA A 73 -30.77 2.71 18.52
N ARG A 74 -30.91 2.83 19.86
CA ARG A 74 -31.37 1.75 20.73
C ARG A 74 -32.79 1.29 20.38
N ALA A 75 -33.72 2.24 20.22
CA ALA A 75 -35.09 1.95 19.85
C ALA A 75 -35.19 1.24 18.48
N ARG A 76 -34.38 1.68 17.50
CA ARG A 76 -34.32 1.06 16.16
C ARG A 76 -33.82 -0.38 16.23
N LEU A 77 -32.75 -0.63 17.01
CA LEU A 77 -32.17 -1.96 17.17
C LEU A 77 -33.13 -2.94 17.86
N GLU A 78 -33.86 -2.49 18.88
CA GLU A 78 -34.86 -3.34 19.56
C GLU A 78 -36.03 -3.69 18.65
N ARG A 79 -36.50 -2.75 17.82
CA ARG A 79 -37.54 -3.04 16.83
C ARG A 79 -37.08 -4.07 15.80
N LEU A 80 -35.83 -3.98 15.37
CA LEU A 80 -35.22 -4.93 14.44
C LEU A 80 -35.18 -6.36 15.01
N LYS A 81 -34.72 -6.50 16.28
CA LYS A 81 -34.70 -7.79 17.00
C LYS A 81 -36.09 -8.40 17.13
N ARG A 82 -37.10 -7.58 17.49
CA ARG A 82 -38.49 -8.05 17.63
C ARG A 82 -39.07 -8.57 16.32
N ARG A 83 -38.74 -7.94 15.18
CA ARG A 83 -39.17 -8.39 13.86
C ARG A 83 -38.59 -9.76 13.53
N GLN A 84 -37.28 -9.94 13.71
CA GLN A 84 -36.59 -11.22 13.49
C GLN A 84 -37.17 -12.35 14.37
N ALA A 85 -37.47 -12.06 15.64
CA ALA A 85 -38.07 -13.04 16.57
C ALA A 85 -39.54 -13.40 16.27
N ARG A 86 -40.25 -12.61 15.44
CA ARG A 86 -41.59 -12.92 14.95
C ARG A 86 -41.53 -13.76 13.67
N GLU A 87 -40.66 -13.38 12.74
CA GLU A 87 -40.40 -14.13 11.49
C GLU A 87 -39.85 -15.54 11.77
N GLY A 88 -39.09 -15.73 12.87
CA GLY A 88 -38.66 -17.05 13.33
C GLY A 88 -39.77 -17.90 13.97
N ARG A 89 -40.82 -17.29 14.52
CA ARG A 89 -41.94 -17.98 15.20
C ARG A 89 -43.05 -18.43 14.25
N SER A 90 -43.17 -17.79 13.08
CA SER A 90 -44.20 -18.11 12.08
C SER A 90 -43.92 -19.39 11.27
N ARG A 91 -42.82 -20.11 11.54
CA ARG A 91 -42.41 -21.32 10.80
C ARG A 91 -42.84 -22.67 11.41
N THR A 92 -43.57 -22.69 12.53
CA THR A 92 -44.08 -23.95 13.12
C THR A 92 -45.53 -23.87 13.56
N ARG A 93 -46.41 -24.62 12.89
CA ARG A 93 -47.73 -24.99 13.42
C ARG A 93 -48.26 -26.26 12.72
N PRO A 94 -48.50 -27.37 13.44
CA PRO A 94 -49.43 -28.39 12.96
C PRO A 94 -50.81 -28.16 13.60
N GLN A 95 -51.86 -28.36 12.80
CA GLN A 95 -53.25 -28.30 13.20
C GLN A 95 -53.82 -29.73 13.18
N ALA A 96 -54.28 -30.18 14.34
CA ALA A 96 -54.87 -31.50 14.53
C ALA A 96 -56.31 -31.54 14.00
N ARG A 97 -56.65 -32.61 13.27
CA ARG A 97 -57.98 -33.25 13.28
C ARG A 97 -57.77 -34.76 13.20
N GLU A 98 -58.22 -35.42 14.26
CA GLU A 98 -58.51 -36.86 14.39
C GLU A 98 -59.36 -37.29 13.18
N TRP A 99 -59.27 -38.50 12.63
CA TRP A 99 -59.85 -39.78 13.04
C TRP A 99 -59.40 -40.75 11.90
N LEU A 100 -59.04 -42.02 12.16
CA LEU A 100 -58.82 -43.16 11.20
C LEU A 100 -57.49 -43.96 11.35
N TRP A 101 -57.11 -44.43 12.55
CA TRP A 101 -55.92 -45.31 12.73
C TRP A 101 -56.16 -46.53 13.64
N VAL A 102 -56.99 -47.50 13.22
CA VAL A 102 -57.06 -48.77 13.98
C VAL A 102 -56.58 -50.00 13.20
N LEU A 103 -56.24 -49.90 11.90
CA LEU A 103 -55.77 -51.10 11.15
C LEU A 103 -54.42 -50.97 10.42
N GLY A 104 -53.80 -49.78 10.34
CA GLY A 104 -52.52 -49.57 9.63
C GLY A 104 -51.26 -49.52 10.49
N GLY A 105 -51.38 -49.58 11.83
CA GLY A 105 -50.36 -49.12 12.79
C GLY A 105 -48.99 -49.81 12.68
N SER A 106 -48.97 -51.12 12.43
CA SER A 106 -47.74 -51.92 12.52
C SER A 106 -46.83 -51.77 11.30
N LEU A 107 -47.40 -51.63 10.09
CA LEU A 107 -46.64 -51.50 8.85
C LEU A 107 -46.11 -50.08 8.65
N ALA A 108 -46.87 -49.08 9.10
CA ALA A 108 -46.47 -47.68 9.04
C ALA A 108 -45.33 -47.34 10.03
N LEU A 109 -45.29 -47.98 11.20
CA LEU A 109 -44.19 -47.85 12.15
C LEU A 109 -42.86 -48.35 11.56
N LEU A 110 -42.85 -49.53 10.94
CA LEU A 110 -41.65 -50.08 10.30
C LEU A 110 -41.18 -49.26 9.09
N MET A 111 -42.10 -48.82 8.23
CA MET A 111 -41.78 -47.91 7.12
C MET A 111 -41.28 -46.55 7.62
N SER A 112 -41.85 -45.99 8.70
CA SER A 112 -41.39 -44.73 9.29
C SER A 112 -39.99 -44.84 9.93
N LEU A 113 -39.65 -45.99 10.51
CA LEU A 113 -38.32 -46.25 11.07
C LEU A 113 -37.27 -46.41 9.94
N LEU A 114 -37.62 -47.10 8.85
CA LEU A 114 -36.75 -47.24 7.67
C LEU A 114 -36.57 -45.92 6.91
N ILE A 115 -37.63 -45.13 6.72
CA ILE A 115 -37.56 -43.79 6.12
C ILE A 115 -36.80 -42.83 7.04
N GLY A 116 -37.02 -42.90 8.36
CA GLY A 116 -36.34 -42.09 9.35
C GLY A 116 -34.84 -42.39 9.43
N THR A 117 -34.45 -43.67 9.41
CA THR A 117 -33.03 -44.07 9.36
C THR A 117 -32.37 -43.71 8.02
N SER A 118 -33.07 -43.87 6.89
CA SER A 118 -32.59 -43.44 5.57
C SER A 118 -32.41 -41.91 5.47
N LEU A 119 -33.36 -41.13 6.00
CA LEU A 119 -33.25 -39.66 6.09
C LEU A 119 -32.14 -39.22 7.02
N LEU A 120 -31.98 -39.85 8.20
CA LEU A 120 -30.86 -39.57 9.10
C LEU A 120 -29.51 -39.92 8.46
N PHE A 121 -29.44 -41.00 7.68
CA PHE A 121 -28.24 -41.38 6.94
C PHE A 121 -27.94 -40.41 5.78
N ALA A 122 -28.97 -39.91 5.09
CA ALA A 122 -28.83 -38.89 4.05
C ALA A 122 -28.43 -37.51 4.63
N VAL A 123 -29.01 -37.11 5.76
CA VAL A 123 -28.64 -35.89 6.50
C VAL A 123 -27.21 -36.02 7.05
N SER A 124 -26.83 -37.18 7.58
CA SER A 124 -25.45 -37.48 8.01
C SER A 124 -24.44 -37.36 6.86
N LYS A 125 -24.71 -38.00 5.71
CA LYS A 125 -23.85 -37.90 4.52
C LYS A 125 -23.72 -36.47 3.99
N SER A 126 -24.81 -35.70 3.98
CA SER A 126 -24.77 -34.30 3.53
C SER A 126 -24.05 -33.37 4.52
N ASN A 127 -24.13 -33.64 5.82
CA ASN A 127 -23.38 -32.90 6.84
C ASN A 127 -21.87 -33.19 6.78
N ALA A 128 -21.46 -34.44 6.54
CA ALA A 128 -20.06 -34.81 6.36
C ALA A 128 -19.42 -34.13 5.12
N ALA A 129 -20.16 -34.02 4.01
CA ALA A 129 -19.70 -33.33 2.80
C ALA A 129 -19.58 -31.80 2.95
N ARG A 130 -20.39 -31.18 3.82
CA ARG A 130 -20.30 -29.74 4.13
C ARG A 130 -19.16 -29.41 5.09
N ALA A 131 -18.87 -30.29 6.05
CA ALA A 131 -17.75 -30.12 6.99
C ALA A 131 -16.38 -30.15 6.29
N THR A 132 -16.18 -31.04 5.30
CA THR A 132 -14.92 -31.15 4.54
C THR A 132 -14.70 -29.97 3.59
N SER A 133 -15.76 -29.44 2.97
CA SER A 133 -15.65 -28.29 2.06
C SER A 133 -15.40 -26.95 2.79
N GLN A 134 -15.93 -26.77 4.00
CA GLN A 134 -15.67 -25.59 4.84
C GLN A 134 -14.23 -25.57 5.38
N ALA A 135 -13.71 -26.72 5.82
CA ALA A 135 -12.32 -26.82 6.26
C ALA A 135 -11.34 -26.48 5.11
N ALA A 136 -11.55 -27.04 3.91
CA ALA A 136 -10.70 -26.77 2.75
C ALA A 136 -10.71 -25.29 2.32
N THR A 137 -11.86 -24.60 2.38
CA THR A 137 -11.94 -23.16 2.10
C THR A 137 -11.26 -22.32 3.18
N GLN A 138 -11.36 -22.72 4.45
CA GLN A 138 -10.71 -22.02 5.56
C GLN A 138 -9.17 -22.15 5.51
N TYR A 139 -8.64 -23.33 5.17
CA TYR A 139 -7.21 -23.53 4.93
C TYR A 139 -6.70 -22.70 3.73
N ALA A 140 -7.45 -22.67 2.62
CA ALA A 140 -7.08 -21.88 1.45
C ALA A 140 -7.05 -20.35 1.74
N LEU A 141 -7.96 -19.84 2.57
CA LEU A 141 -7.97 -18.45 3.00
C LEU A 141 -6.77 -18.12 3.91
N MET A 142 -6.43 -19.01 4.86
CA MET A 142 -5.23 -18.83 5.69
C MET A 142 -3.94 -18.86 4.86
N GLN A 143 -3.81 -19.78 3.90
CA GLN A 143 -2.64 -19.84 3.01
C GLN A 143 -2.48 -18.56 2.16
N LYS A 144 -3.60 -18.01 1.66
CA LYS A 144 -3.57 -16.72 0.94
C LYS A 144 -3.15 -15.57 1.85
N ALA A 145 -3.65 -15.54 3.09
CA ALA A 145 -3.27 -14.51 4.06
C ALA A 145 -1.77 -14.57 4.42
N THR A 146 -1.21 -15.77 4.62
CA THR A 146 0.23 -15.94 4.90
C THR A 146 1.10 -15.56 3.69
N GLN A 147 0.69 -15.91 2.47
CA GLN A 147 1.42 -15.51 1.25
C GLN A 147 1.44 -13.98 1.07
N VAL A 148 0.31 -13.31 1.33
CA VAL A 148 0.25 -11.84 1.27
C VAL A 148 1.15 -11.20 2.33
N ALA A 149 1.17 -11.74 3.55
CA ALA A 149 2.05 -11.26 4.61
C ALA A 149 3.54 -11.43 4.25
N GLN A 150 3.93 -12.61 3.74
CA GLN A 150 5.29 -12.88 3.29
C GLN A 150 5.72 -11.97 2.13
N ARG A 151 4.84 -11.74 1.14
CA ARG A 151 5.11 -10.81 0.03
C ARG A 151 5.31 -9.38 0.52
N ARG A 152 4.49 -8.91 1.46
CA ARG A 152 4.63 -7.58 2.05
C ARG A 152 5.95 -7.44 2.83
N ALA A 153 6.33 -8.46 3.60
CA ALA A 153 7.60 -8.48 4.30
C ALA A 153 8.79 -8.44 3.32
N ALA A 154 8.77 -9.25 2.26
CA ALA A 154 9.81 -9.24 1.23
C ALA A 154 9.89 -7.91 0.46
N GLN A 155 8.76 -7.26 0.21
CA GLN A 155 8.73 -5.92 -0.39
C GLN A 155 9.29 -4.85 0.57
N ALA A 156 8.99 -4.95 1.86
CA ALA A 156 9.51 -4.03 2.86
C ALA A 156 11.04 -4.17 3.00
N THR A 157 11.59 -5.38 2.99
CA THR A 157 13.04 -5.60 3.04
C THR A 157 13.72 -5.11 1.75
N ALA A 158 13.13 -5.36 0.58
CA ALA A 158 13.66 -4.85 -0.69
C ALA A 158 13.68 -3.31 -0.72
N ARG A 159 12.61 -2.67 -0.23
CA ARG A 159 12.54 -1.21 -0.11
C ARG A 159 13.61 -0.67 0.85
N ALA A 160 13.76 -1.27 2.02
CA ALA A 160 14.76 -0.86 3.00
C ALA A 160 16.20 -0.99 2.45
N CYS A 161 16.49 -2.07 1.73
CA CYS A 161 17.80 -2.25 1.12
C CYS A 161 18.11 -1.17 0.07
N LYS A 162 17.10 -0.83 -0.75
CA LYS A 162 17.21 0.22 -1.75
C LYS A 162 17.39 1.60 -1.09
N GLU A 163 16.61 1.93 -0.06
CA GLU A 163 16.79 3.17 0.70
C GLU A 163 18.20 3.27 1.30
N GLN A 164 18.72 2.19 1.89
CA GLN A 164 20.08 2.16 2.43
C GLN A 164 21.17 2.32 1.35
N PHE A 165 20.97 1.73 0.17
CA PHE A 165 21.85 1.95 -0.98
C PHE A 165 21.89 3.41 -1.41
N TYR A 166 20.73 4.04 -1.61
CA TYR A 166 20.65 5.43 -2.03
C TYR A 166 21.24 6.39 -0.99
N ASP A 167 21.01 6.15 0.29
CA ASP A 167 21.60 6.95 1.36
C ASP A 167 23.14 6.89 1.35
N SER A 168 23.70 5.69 1.17
CA SER A 168 25.15 5.48 1.08
C SER A 168 25.72 6.10 -0.21
N MET A 169 25.07 5.86 -1.34
CA MET A 169 25.47 6.38 -2.65
C MET A 169 25.48 7.92 -2.66
N LEU A 170 24.39 8.56 -2.21
CA LEU A 170 24.29 10.02 -2.21
C LEU A 170 25.32 10.65 -1.28
N TYR A 171 25.57 10.04 -0.12
CA TYR A 171 26.61 10.51 0.79
C TYR A 171 28.00 10.47 0.14
N LEU A 172 28.36 9.34 -0.49
CA LEU A 172 29.66 9.17 -1.13
C LEU A 172 29.80 10.04 -2.39
N LEU A 173 28.76 10.15 -3.21
CA LEU A 173 28.76 11.02 -4.38
C LEU A 173 28.87 12.49 -3.98
N SER A 174 28.23 12.91 -2.87
CA SER A 174 28.39 14.25 -2.32
C SER A 174 29.83 14.54 -1.89
N ARG A 175 30.45 13.60 -1.18
CA ARG A 175 31.88 13.69 -0.80
C ARG A 175 32.78 13.75 -2.04
N PHE A 176 32.49 12.94 -3.05
CA PHE A 176 33.23 12.90 -4.29
C PHE A 176 33.15 14.24 -5.03
N PHE A 177 31.96 14.81 -5.21
CA PHE A 177 31.79 16.13 -5.81
C PHE A 177 32.56 17.22 -5.07
N ARG A 178 32.53 17.21 -3.72
CA ARG A 178 33.29 18.18 -2.92
C ARG A 178 34.80 18.03 -3.14
N GLN A 179 35.27 16.79 -3.24
CA GLN A 179 36.68 16.50 -3.48
C GLN A 179 37.10 16.88 -4.92
N GLN A 180 36.20 16.76 -5.90
CA GLN A 180 36.41 17.25 -7.26
C GLN A 180 36.52 18.78 -7.31
N ASP A 181 35.66 19.51 -6.61
CA ASP A 181 35.75 20.98 -6.52
C ASP A 181 37.12 21.44 -5.98
N ILE A 182 37.67 20.71 -5.01
CA ILE A 182 39.03 20.94 -4.51
C ILE A 182 40.06 20.60 -5.59
N ALA A 183 39.94 19.45 -6.25
CA ALA A 183 40.87 19.00 -7.28
C ALA A 183 40.93 19.97 -8.48
N GLU A 184 39.79 20.49 -8.95
CA GLU A 184 39.69 21.45 -10.07
C GLU A 184 40.42 22.77 -9.79
N ARG A 185 40.53 23.16 -8.51
CA ARG A 185 41.22 24.39 -8.08
C ARG A 185 42.65 24.13 -7.61
N THR A 186 43.08 22.87 -7.58
CA THR A 186 44.40 22.48 -7.10
C THR A 186 45.43 22.57 -8.23
N PRO A 187 46.56 23.29 -8.04
CA PRO A 187 47.63 23.30 -9.03
C PRO A 187 48.14 21.89 -9.33
N ARG A 188 48.51 21.62 -10.59
CA ARG A 188 48.93 20.28 -11.07
C ARG A 188 49.95 19.60 -10.15
N ILE A 189 50.95 20.35 -9.67
CA ILE A 189 52.01 19.85 -8.78
C ILE A 189 51.52 19.32 -7.41
N MET A 190 50.33 19.71 -6.97
CA MET A 190 49.70 19.28 -5.71
C MET A 190 48.52 18.31 -5.94
N LEU A 191 48.22 17.96 -7.20
CA LEU A 191 47.00 17.24 -7.56
C LEU A 191 47.02 15.76 -7.18
N ALA A 192 48.20 15.14 -7.09
CA ALA A 192 48.34 13.71 -6.76
C ALA A 192 47.61 13.32 -5.46
N GLU A 193 47.71 14.15 -4.42
CA GLU A 193 47.02 13.92 -3.14
C GLU A 193 45.49 14.01 -3.28
N GLN A 194 44.98 14.90 -4.13
CA GLN A 194 43.54 15.02 -4.35
C GLN A 194 43.01 13.83 -5.16
N ILE A 195 43.79 13.31 -6.11
CA ILE A 195 43.47 12.09 -6.86
C ILE A 195 43.40 10.89 -5.92
N ALA A 196 44.36 10.72 -5.01
CA ALA A 196 44.33 9.65 -4.01
C ALA A 196 43.03 9.68 -3.17
N ARG A 197 42.61 10.86 -2.71
CA ARG A 197 41.34 11.04 -1.98
C ARG A 197 40.10 10.69 -2.81
N LEU A 198 40.11 10.99 -4.11
CA LEU A 198 39.03 10.57 -5.02
C LEU A 198 39.00 9.04 -5.17
N GLU A 199 40.15 8.39 -5.28
CA GLU A 199 40.26 6.93 -5.34
C GLU A 199 39.78 6.24 -4.05
N ASP A 200 40.06 6.82 -2.90
CA ASP A 200 39.56 6.34 -1.61
C ASP A 200 38.02 6.38 -1.57
N ILE A 201 37.41 7.52 -1.91
CA ILE A 201 35.95 7.67 -1.94
C ILE A 201 35.34 6.70 -2.97
N ARG A 202 35.97 6.55 -4.13
CA ARG A 202 35.57 5.59 -5.17
C ARG A 202 35.63 4.15 -4.65
N THR A 203 36.64 3.80 -3.86
CA THR A 203 36.79 2.47 -3.26
C THR A 203 35.72 2.23 -2.19
N GLU A 204 35.39 3.24 -1.38
CA GLU A 204 34.24 3.19 -0.47
C GLU A 204 32.94 2.95 -1.26
N ALA A 205 32.75 3.64 -2.40
CA ALA A 205 31.58 3.47 -3.27
C ALA A 205 31.49 2.09 -3.91
N TRP A 206 32.61 1.48 -4.29
CA TRP A 206 32.67 0.11 -4.78
C TRP A 206 32.20 -0.92 -3.73
N ASN A 207 32.48 -0.62 -2.45
CA ASN A 207 32.22 -1.49 -1.31
C ASN A 207 30.92 -1.18 -0.56
N ILE A 208 29.99 -0.40 -1.15
CA ILE A 208 28.66 -0.19 -0.57
C ILE A 208 27.99 -1.56 -0.31
N PRO A 209 27.64 -1.90 0.94
CA PRO A 209 27.11 -3.23 1.28
C PRO A 209 25.84 -3.61 0.53
N THR A 210 25.01 -2.62 0.19
CA THR A 210 23.70 -2.78 -0.45
C THR A 210 23.73 -2.52 -1.96
N LYS A 211 24.91 -2.53 -2.61
CA LYS A 211 25.05 -2.28 -4.06
C LYS A 211 24.20 -3.20 -4.94
N ASP A 212 23.97 -4.43 -4.50
CA ASP A 212 23.15 -5.42 -5.20
C ASP A 212 21.66 -5.06 -5.24
N CYS A 213 21.23 -4.07 -4.44
CA CYS A 213 19.85 -3.59 -4.42
C CYS A 213 19.55 -2.56 -5.51
N SER A 214 20.58 -1.97 -6.13
CA SER A 214 20.44 -1.24 -7.40
C SER A 214 21.72 -1.35 -8.23
N PRO A 215 22.00 -2.53 -8.82
CA PRO A 215 23.28 -2.83 -9.45
C PRO A 215 23.54 -1.96 -10.69
N ARG A 216 22.49 -1.55 -11.40
CA ARG A 216 22.62 -0.65 -12.56
C ARG A 216 23.01 0.77 -12.13
N VAL A 217 22.38 1.30 -11.09
CA VAL A 217 22.73 2.62 -10.54
C VAL A 217 24.16 2.59 -9.99
N HIS A 218 24.52 1.53 -9.25
CA HIS A 218 25.89 1.34 -8.77
C HIS A 218 26.90 1.30 -9.91
N ALA A 219 26.65 0.55 -10.98
CA ALA A 219 27.54 0.51 -12.13
C ALA A 219 27.71 1.88 -12.80
N ARG A 220 26.62 2.68 -12.91
CA ARG A 220 26.69 4.05 -13.46
C ARG A 220 27.46 5.00 -12.55
N LEU A 221 27.34 4.84 -11.23
CA LEU A 221 28.12 5.60 -10.26
C LEU A 221 29.61 5.34 -10.45
N MET A 222 30.00 4.05 -10.57
CA MET A 222 31.41 3.69 -10.77
C MET A 222 31.93 4.24 -12.10
N ASP A 223 31.14 4.12 -13.18
CA ASP A 223 31.51 4.66 -14.50
C ASP A 223 31.78 6.16 -14.47
N TYR A 224 30.98 6.93 -13.70
CA TYR A 224 31.21 8.35 -13.50
C TYR A 224 32.49 8.65 -12.72
N MET A 225 32.68 7.97 -11.58
CA MET A 225 33.85 8.19 -10.72
C MET A 225 35.15 7.81 -11.44
N ASP A 226 35.16 6.70 -12.17
CA ASP A 226 36.33 6.20 -12.89
C ASP A 226 36.76 7.17 -14.01
N LYS A 227 35.81 7.67 -14.81
CA LYS A 227 36.11 8.66 -15.85
C LYS A 227 36.57 10.00 -15.27
N SER A 228 35.96 10.43 -14.16
CA SER A 228 36.36 11.64 -13.46
C SER A 228 37.82 11.55 -12.97
N ILE A 229 38.17 10.44 -12.32
CA ILE A 229 39.55 10.19 -11.85
C ILE A 229 40.52 10.10 -13.03
N ALA A 230 40.14 9.40 -14.11
CA ALA A 230 40.97 9.29 -15.30
C ALA A 230 41.30 10.67 -15.92
N SER A 231 40.32 11.58 -15.95
CA SER A 231 40.53 12.95 -16.42
C SER A 231 41.60 13.69 -15.60
N TYR A 232 41.55 13.62 -14.26
CA TYR A 232 42.58 14.23 -13.41
C TYR A 232 43.94 13.56 -13.55
N LYS A 233 43.99 12.24 -13.75
CA LYS A 233 45.25 11.51 -14.00
C LYS A 233 45.90 11.94 -15.30
N ALA A 234 45.13 12.06 -16.38
CA ALA A 234 45.63 12.59 -17.66
C ALA A 234 46.15 14.03 -17.51
N PHE A 235 45.44 14.89 -16.78
CA PHE A 235 45.91 16.25 -16.49
C PHE A 235 47.20 16.28 -15.68
N LEU A 236 47.33 15.41 -14.67
CA LEU A 236 48.56 15.25 -13.89
C LEU A 236 49.73 14.76 -14.78
N GLY A 237 49.44 13.90 -15.75
CA GLY A 237 50.38 13.36 -16.73
C GLY A 237 50.75 14.29 -17.88
N ASP A 238 50.32 15.56 -17.86
CA ASP A 238 50.53 16.55 -18.93
C ASP A 238 49.83 16.20 -20.27
N GLU A 239 48.77 15.39 -20.20
CA GLU A 239 47.94 14.97 -21.34
C GLU A 239 46.64 15.81 -21.40
N ASP A 240 46.78 17.15 -21.52
CA ASP A 240 45.66 18.10 -21.36
C ASP A 240 44.49 17.86 -22.32
N ALA A 241 44.77 17.49 -23.57
CA ALA A 241 43.73 17.18 -24.55
C ALA A 241 42.92 15.93 -24.17
N GLU A 242 43.59 14.88 -23.70
CA GLU A 242 42.93 13.66 -23.23
C GLU A 242 42.15 13.92 -21.94
N SER A 243 42.71 14.72 -21.03
CA SER A 243 42.03 15.14 -19.82
C SER A 243 40.68 15.82 -20.11
N ALA A 244 40.65 16.75 -21.08
CA ALA A 244 39.43 17.44 -21.48
C ALA A 244 38.38 16.48 -22.07
N VAL A 245 38.81 15.53 -22.91
CA VAL A 245 37.92 14.50 -23.46
C VAL A 245 37.34 13.62 -22.34
N LEU A 246 38.18 13.15 -21.42
CA LEU A 246 37.75 12.33 -20.29
C LEU A 246 36.82 13.09 -19.33
N TRP A 247 37.04 14.40 -19.16
CA TRP A 247 36.15 15.26 -18.37
C TRP A 247 34.74 15.30 -18.99
N ILE A 248 34.64 15.54 -20.31
CA ILE A 248 33.35 15.50 -21.03
C ILE A 248 32.69 14.12 -20.90
N GLU A 249 33.46 13.04 -21.08
CA GLU A 249 32.95 11.69 -20.94
C GLU A 249 32.49 11.38 -19.50
N SER A 250 33.13 11.96 -18.49
CA SER A 250 32.67 11.88 -17.09
C SER A 250 31.30 12.55 -16.92
N LEU A 251 31.07 13.73 -17.48
CA LEU A 251 29.77 14.40 -17.40
C LEU A 251 28.67 13.61 -18.14
N LYS A 252 28.99 13.01 -19.29
CA LYS A 252 28.08 12.09 -19.99
C LYS A 252 27.76 10.86 -19.14
N ALA A 253 28.73 10.32 -18.40
CA ALA A 253 28.50 9.24 -17.45
C ALA A 253 27.61 9.69 -16.27
N LEU A 254 27.81 10.90 -15.75
CA LEU A 254 26.93 11.49 -14.74
C LEU A 254 25.49 11.64 -15.25
N ALA A 255 25.31 12.06 -16.51
CA ALA A 255 23.99 12.13 -17.13
C ALA A 255 23.32 10.76 -17.21
N LYS A 256 24.07 9.71 -17.57
CA LYS A 256 23.58 8.33 -17.58
C LYS A 256 23.26 7.80 -16.18
N LEU A 257 24.01 8.21 -15.15
CA LEU A 257 23.69 7.91 -13.76
C LEU A 257 22.36 8.56 -13.37
N ASP A 258 22.19 9.85 -13.64
CA ASP A 258 20.95 10.56 -13.36
C ASP A 258 19.74 9.94 -14.05
N ASP A 259 19.88 9.55 -15.34
CA ASP A 259 18.84 8.82 -16.08
C ASP A 259 18.51 7.46 -15.44
N GLU A 260 19.51 6.72 -14.95
CA GLU A 260 19.27 5.45 -14.26
C GLU A 260 18.57 5.66 -12.93
N VAL A 261 18.91 6.72 -12.17
CA VAL A 261 18.22 7.09 -10.94
C VAL A 261 16.74 7.42 -11.21
N ILE A 262 16.44 8.12 -12.31
CA ILE A 262 15.06 8.37 -12.75
C ILE A 262 14.35 7.05 -13.05
N ARG A 263 14.97 6.17 -13.85
CA ARG A 263 14.40 4.85 -14.19
C ARG A 263 14.16 3.98 -12.95
N ASP A 264 15.01 4.11 -11.95
CA ASP A 264 14.96 3.33 -10.72
C ASP A 264 13.99 3.90 -9.68
N GLY A 265 13.10 4.83 -10.07
CA GLY A 265 11.94 5.24 -9.26
C GLY A 265 12.09 6.55 -8.50
N HIS A 266 13.07 7.38 -8.85
CA HIS A 266 13.25 8.72 -8.29
C HIS A 266 12.93 9.78 -9.35
N PRO A 267 11.65 10.14 -9.53
CA PRO A 267 11.24 11.13 -10.52
C PRO A 267 11.88 12.48 -10.19
N GLY A 268 12.72 12.98 -11.12
CA GLY A 268 13.52 14.20 -10.93
C GLY A 268 15.02 13.97 -10.76
N GLY A 269 15.47 12.71 -10.69
CA GLY A 269 16.90 12.36 -10.73
C GLY A 269 17.63 12.65 -9.42
N LEU A 270 18.92 12.97 -9.53
CA LEU A 270 19.83 13.19 -8.41
C LEU A 270 19.53 14.50 -7.66
N LEU A 271 19.17 15.58 -8.37
CA LEU A 271 19.05 16.91 -7.78
C LEU A 271 18.07 16.96 -6.59
N PRO A 272 16.82 16.47 -6.70
CA PRO A 272 15.89 16.46 -5.56
C PRO A 272 16.39 15.61 -4.39
N LEU A 273 17.13 14.53 -4.68
CA LEU A 273 17.65 13.63 -3.64
C LEU A 273 18.75 14.31 -2.81
N PHE A 274 19.67 15.03 -3.47
CA PHE A 274 20.69 15.81 -2.77
C PHE A 274 20.07 16.93 -1.95
N ARG A 275 19.14 17.70 -2.53
CA ARG A 275 18.44 18.79 -1.84
C ARG A 275 17.66 18.30 -0.61
N ALA A 276 16.98 17.16 -0.71
CA ALA A 276 16.26 16.58 0.41
C ALA A 276 17.16 16.19 1.59
N LYS A 277 18.42 15.81 1.33
CA LYS A 277 19.41 15.46 2.36
C LYS A 277 20.27 16.64 2.83
N GLY A 278 20.19 17.79 2.16
CA GLY A 278 21.09 18.93 2.40
C GLY A 278 22.55 18.61 2.07
N TYR A 279 22.79 17.68 1.15
CA TYR A 279 24.11 17.26 0.73
C TYR A 279 24.69 18.21 -0.32
N PHE A 280 26.02 18.36 -0.33
CA PHE A 280 26.72 19.06 -1.40
C PHE A 280 26.55 18.32 -2.72
N TYR A 281 26.36 19.04 -3.82
CA TYR A 281 26.25 18.49 -5.15
C TYR A 281 26.90 19.43 -6.17
N TRP A 282 27.19 18.92 -7.37
CA TRP A 282 27.73 19.73 -8.46
C TRP A 282 26.67 20.72 -8.98
N GLU A 283 26.98 22.02 -8.94
CA GLU A 283 26.05 23.11 -9.27
C GLU A 283 25.45 23.02 -10.69
N GLY A 284 26.14 22.36 -11.63
CA GLY A 284 25.61 22.13 -12.98
C GLY A 284 24.30 21.33 -12.99
N LEU A 285 23.98 20.57 -11.94
CA LEU A 285 22.68 19.91 -11.81
C LEU A 285 21.51 20.90 -11.70
N ASP A 286 21.75 22.16 -11.31
CA ASP A 286 20.70 23.17 -11.19
C ASP A 286 20.21 23.70 -12.55
N ASP A 287 21.02 23.56 -13.61
CA ASP A 287 20.60 23.93 -14.96
C ASP A 287 19.71 22.82 -15.57
N PRO A 288 18.42 23.05 -15.84
CA PRO A 288 17.54 22.04 -16.42
C PRO A 288 17.99 21.54 -17.81
N LYS A 289 18.92 22.23 -18.49
CA LYS A 289 19.46 21.86 -19.80
C LYS A 289 20.86 21.25 -19.73
N TRP A 290 21.44 21.05 -18.55
CA TRP A 290 22.83 20.59 -18.40
C TRP A 290 23.14 19.35 -19.25
N LYS A 291 22.22 18.38 -19.34
CA LYS A 291 22.39 17.18 -20.18
C LYS A 291 22.41 17.46 -21.68
N GLN A 292 21.61 18.43 -22.15
CA GLN A 292 21.48 18.74 -23.58
C GLN A 292 22.73 19.43 -24.11
N ASP A 293 23.41 20.20 -23.26
CA ASP A 293 24.60 20.95 -23.65
C ASP A 293 25.84 20.06 -23.74
N LEU A 294 25.85 18.88 -23.08
CA LEU A 294 26.92 17.88 -23.17
C LEU A 294 27.07 17.21 -24.54
N TYR A 295 26.03 17.27 -25.40
CA TYR A 295 26.02 16.64 -26.72
C TYR A 295 26.16 17.63 -27.87
N LYS A 296 26.33 18.92 -27.58
CA LYS A 296 26.53 19.99 -28.58
C LYS A 296 28.00 20.33 -28.82
N GLN A 297 28.91 19.75 -28.02
CA GLN A 297 30.36 19.94 -28.08
C GLN A 297 31.02 18.73 -28.73
#